data_AF-A0A8C6MPS0-F1
#
_entry.id   AF-A0A8C6MPS0-F1
#
_cell.length_a   1.000
_cell.length_b   1.000
_cell.length_c   1.000
_cell.angle_alpha   90.00
_cell.angle_beta   90.00
_cell.angle_gamma   90.00
#
_symmetry.space_group_name_H-M   'P 1'
#
loop_
_entity.id
_entity.type
_entity.pdbx_description
1 polymer ?
#
loop_
_entity_poly.entity_id
_entity_poly.type
_entity_poly.pdbx_seq_one_letter_code
_entity_poly.pdbx_strand_id
1 'polypeptide(L)'
;MAAGVATWLPFARAAAVGWLPLAQQPLPPAPEVKASRGDEVLVVNVSGRRFETWKNTLDRYPDTLLGSSEKEFFYDAESGEYFFDRDPDMFRHVLNFYRTGRLHCPRPREPTWINLY
;
A
#
# COMPACT_ATOMS: atom_id res chain seq x y z
N MET A 1 5.31 1.39 -3.91
CA MET A 1 6.24 0.28 -3.55
C MET A 1 7.60 0.83 -3.09
N ALA A 2 7.72 1.52 -1.94
CA ALA A 2 8.97 2.23 -1.61
C ALA A 2 9.54 2.00 -0.19
N ALA A 3 8.74 1.54 0.76
CA ALA A 3 9.17 1.48 2.16
C ALA A 3 10.26 0.43 2.46
N GLY A 4 10.39 -0.62 1.63
CA GLY A 4 11.33 -1.72 1.90
C GLY A 4 12.76 -1.49 1.38
N VAL A 5 12.94 -0.69 0.33
CA VAL A 5 14.24 -0.55 -0.35
C VAL A 5 15.11 0.55 0.30
N ALA A 6 14.47 1.57 0.88
CA ALA A 6 15.15 2.71 1.48
C ALA A 6 15.95 2.35 2.74
N THR A 7 15.52 1.34 3.50
CA THR A 7 16.16 0.96 4.78
C THR A 7 17.46 0.16 4.59
N TRP A 8 17.70 -0.37 3.39
CA TRP A 8 18.94 -1.10 3.05
C TRP A 8 20.02 -0.20 2.43
N LEU A 9 19.70 1.04 2.09
CA LEU A 9 20.66 2.01 1.56
C LEU A 9 21.94 2.16 2.41
N PRO A 10 21.88 2.18 3.76
CA PRO A 10 23.09 2.27 4.59
C PRO A 10 24.07 1.11 4.37
N PHE A 11 23.55 -0.12 4.22
CA PHE A 11 24.35 -1.32 4.00
C PHE A 11 24.93 -1.39 2.58
N ALA A 12 24.15 -0.98 1.58
CA ALA A 12 24.64 -0.85 0.20
C ALA A 12 25.78 0.17 0.09
N ARG A 13 25.71 1.30 0.82
CA ARG A 13 26.79 2.31 0.88
C ARG A 13 28.04 1.78 1.58
N ALA A 14 27.91 0.98 2.63
CA ALA A 14 29.05 0.42 3.36
C ALA A 14 29.88 -0.55 2.49
N ALA A 15 29.24 -1.32 1.61
CA ALA A 15 29.92 -2.25 0.70
C ALA A 15 30.73 -1.54 -0.41
N ALA A 16 30.42 -0.27 -0.72
CA ALA A 16 31.08 0.51 -1.76
C ALA A 16 32.40 1.18 -1.31
N VAL A 17 32.75 1.13 -0.02
CA VAL A 17 33.92 1.81 0.56
C VAL A 17 35.25 1.22 0.05
N GLY A 18 35.26 -0.02 -0.45
CA GLY A 18 36.49 -0.71 -0.87
C GLY A 18 37.00 -0.41 -2.29
N TRP A 19 36.20 0.19 -3.18
CA TRP A 19 36.54 0.35 -4.61
C TRP A 19 36.62 1.83 -5.06
N LEU A 20 36.48 2.76 -4.13
CA LEU A 20 36.25 4.18 -4.43
C LEU A 20 37.46 5.15 -4.33
N PRO A 21 38.75 4.78 -4.53
CA PRO A 21 39.79 5.81 -4.57
C PRO A 21 40.05 6.43 -5.96
N LEU A 22 39.15 6.30 -6.95
CA LEU A 22 39.34 6.88 -8.30
C LEU A 22 38.24 7.82 -8.82
N ALA A 23 37.16 8.02 -8.06
CA ALA A 23 36.07 8.91 -8.49
C ALA A 23 36.08 10.21 -7.68
N GLN A 24 36.72 11.26 -8.19
CA GLN A 24 36.60 12.64 -7.70
C GLN A 24 35.22 13.26 -7.98
N GLN A 25 34.16 12.46 -8.07
CA GLN A 25 32.82 12.97 -8.28
C GLN A 25 32.20 13.33 -6.93
N PRO A 26 31.72 14.58 -6.73
CA PRO A 26 30.99 14.92 -5.52
C PRO A 26 29.78 13.97 -5.42
N LEU A 27 29.57 13.45 -4.21
CA LEU A 27 28.46 12.54 -3.92
C LEU A 27 27.17 13.11 -4.50
N PRO A 28 26.34 12.31 -5.21
CA PRO A 28 25.03 12.77 -5.61
C PRO A 28 24.30 13.24 -4.34
N PRO A 29 23.56 14.36 -4.40
CA PRO A 29 22.82 14.86 -3.27
C PRO A 29 21.97 13.70 -2.73
N ALA A 30 21.96 13.52 -1.41
CA ALA A 30 21.13 12.51 -0.78
C ALA A 30 19.71 12.71 -1.33
N PRO A 31 18.99 11.63 -1.72
CA PRO A 31 17.62 11.77 -2.19
C PRO A 31 16.91 12.61 -1.14
N GLU A 32 16.32 13.73 -1.56
CA GLU A 32 15.54 14.57 -0.66
C GLU A 32 14.57 13.63 0.03
N VAL A 33 14.78 13.41 1.33
CA VAL A 33 13.80 12.76 2.17
C VAL A 33 12.68 13.76 2.18
N LYS A 34 11.78 13.70 1.18
CA LYS A 34 10.47 14.34 1.26
C LYS A 34 9.94 13.81 2.57
N ALA A 35 9.98 14.67 3.60
CA ALA A 35 9.58 14.35 4.96
C ALA A 35 8.37 13.45 4.82
N SER A 36 8.47 12.22 5.34
CA SER A 36 7.47 11.18 5.12
C SER A 36 6.12 11.85 5.29
N ARG A 37 5.41 12.12 4.19
CA ARG A 37 4.02 12.55 4.26
C ARG A 37 3.38 11.41 5.00
N GLY A 38 3.00 11.69 6.24
CA GLY A 38 3.12 10.75 7.35
C GLY A 38 2.48 9.42 7.02
N ASP A 39 2.94 8.39 7.73
CA ASP A 39 2.15 7.19 7.92
C ASP A 39 0.83 7.60 8.58
N GLU A 40 -0.10 8.04 7.74
CA GLU A 40 -1.43 8.51 8.06
C GLU A 40 -2.34 7.30 7.91
N VAL A 41 -3.12 7.03 8.95
CA VAL A 41 -4.14 5.98 8.89
C VAL A 41 -5.34 6.57 8.17
N LEU A 42 -5.69 5.95 7.06
CA LEU A 42 -6.89 6.28 6.29
C LEU A 42 -8.00 5.31 6.68
N VAL A 43 -9.21 5.84 6.81
CA VAL A 43 -10.43 5.07 7.06
C VAL A 43 -11.19 4.93 5.74
N VAL A 44 -11.45 3.69 5.34
CA VAL A 44 -12.26 3.35 4.17
C VAL A 44 -13.52 2.64 4.63
N ASN A 45 -14.65 3.32 4.54
CA ASN A 45 -15.97 2.79 4.83
C ASN A 45 -16.57 2.16 3.57
N VAL A 46 -16.87 0.86 3.64
CA VAL A 46 -17.46 0.10 2.54
C VAL A 46 -18.83 -0.42 2.97
N SER A 47 -19.90 0.19 2.46
CA SER A 47 -21.31 -0.07 2.81
C SER A 47 -21.55 -0.21 4.32
N GLY A 48 -20.90 0.63 5.13
CA GLY A 48 -21.00 0.68 6.59
C GLY A 48 -19.88 -0.03 7.35
N ARG A 49 -19.07 -0.87 6.70
CA ARG A 49 -17.92 -1.53 7.33
C ARG A 49 -16.67 -0.68 7.18
N ARG A 50 -16.08 -0.26 8.30
CA ARG A 50 -14.85 0.55 8.33
C ARG A 50 -13.60 -0.31 8.24
N PHE A 51 -12.72 0.03 7.32
CA PHE A 51 -11.40 -0.57 7.14
C PHE A 51 -10.33 0.50 7.36
N GLU A 52 -9.39 0.20 8.24
CA GLU A 52 -8.26 1.07 8.52
C GLU A 52 -7.00 0.57 7.84
N THR A 53 -6.26 1.48 7.21
CA THR A 53 -4.99 1.15 6.57
C THR A 53 -4.07 2.36 6.51
N TRP A 54 -2.76 2.12 6.48
CA TRP A 54 -1.78 3.16 6.24
C TRP A 54 -1.87 3.68 4.81
N LYS A 55 -1.78 4.99 4.62
CA LYS A 55 -1.66 5.65 3.32
C LYS A 55 -0.56 5.03 2.45
N ASN A 56 0.60 4.76 3.04
CA ASN A 56 1.73 4.10 2.40
C ASN A 56 1.40 2.69 1.84
N THR A 57 0.41 2.00 2.42
CA THR A 57 -0.08 0.71 1.91
C THR A 57 -0.79 0.91 0.57
N LEU A 58 -1.62 1.95 0.44
CA LEU A 58 -2.33 2.27 -0.79
C LEU A 58 -1.41 2.87 -1.86
N ASP A 59 -0.48 3.73 -1.44
CA ASP A 59 0.58 4.31 -2.29
C ASP A 59 1.52 3.24 -2.89
N ARG A 60 1.35 1.96 -2.50
CA ARG A 60 2.09 0.86 -3.11
C ARG A 60 1.79 0.76 -4.60
N TYR A 61 0.54 0.96 -5.01
CA TYR A 61 0.03 0.80 -6.38
C TYR A 61 -0.69 2.07 -6.85
N PRO A 62 0.04 3.13 -7.24
CA PRO A 62 -0.52 4.45 -7.54
C PRO A 62 -1.39 4.51 -8.80
N ASP A 63 -1.36 3.47 -9.61
CA ASP A 63 -2.12 3.25 -10.85
C ASP A 63 -3.54 2.69 -10.60
N THR A 64 -3.89 2.46 -9.34
CA THR A 64 -5.20 1.94 -8.92
C THR A 64 -6.06 3.05 -8.31
N LEU A 65 -7.39 2.85 -8.25
CA LEU A 65 -8.32 3.83 -7.68
C LEU A 65 -7.93 4.27 -6.26
N LEU A 66 -7.58 3.32 -5.37
CA LEU A 66 -7.24 3.62 -3.97
C LEU A 66 -5.81 4.13 -3.80
N GLY A 67 -4.91 3.86 -4.74
CA GLY A 67 -3.53 4.38 -4.70
C GLY A 67 -3.38 5.72 -5.41
N SER A 68 -4.32 6.10 -6.27
CA SER A 68 -4.28 7.34 -7.05
C SER A 68 -4.99 8.49 -6.33
N SER A 69 -5.04 9.65 -6.98
CA SER A 69 -5.87 10.78 -6.55
C SER A 69 -7.37 10.54 -6.78
N GLU A 70 -7.77 9.47 -7.47
CA GLU A 70 -9.18 9.17 -7.74
C GLU A 70 -9.96 8.84 -6.46
N LYS A 71 -9.31 8.29 -5.43
CA LYS A 71 -9.95 8.06 -4.13
C LYS A 71 -10.50 9.34 -3.49
N GLU A 72 -9.93 10.51 -3.79
CA GLU A 72 -10.38 11.79 -3.21
C GLU A 72 -11.80 12.16 -3.65
N PHE A 73 -12.29 11.62 -4.77
CA PHE A 73 -13.71 11.78 -5.18
C PHE A 73 -14.69 11.07 -4.24
N PHE A 74 -14.22 10.11 -3.47
CA PHE A 74 -15.01 9.32 -2.51
C PHE A 74 -14.77 9.75 -1.07
N TYR A 75 -13.98 10.81 -0.85
CA TYR A 75 -13.70 11.33 0.49
C TYR A 75 -14.87 12.17 0.98
N ASP A 76 -15.38 11.84 2.16
CA ASP A 76 -16.34 12.65 2.87
C ASP A 76 -15.62 13.46 3.96
N ALA A 77 -15.63 14.79 3.80
CA ALA A 77 -14.96 15.71 4.70
C ALA A 77 -15.69 15.87 6.05
N GLU A 78 -16.99 15.57 6.12
CA GLU A 78 -17.75 15.67 7.37
C GLU A 78 -17.41 14.50 8.30
N SER A 79 -17.30 13.30 7.75
CA SER A 79 -16.99 12.09 8.51
C SER A 79 -15.49 11.77 8.58
N GLY A 80 -14.67 12.35 7.71
CA GLY A 80 -13.23 12.12 7.65
C GLY A 80 -12.86 10.73 7.11
N GLU A 81 -13.74 10.11 6.32
CA GLU A 81 -13.54 8.76 5.77
C GLU A 81 -13.86 8.70 4.27
N TYR A 82 -13.28 7.70 3.60
CA TYR A 82 -13.61 7.39 2.21
C TYR A 82 -14.82 6.46 2.17
N PHE A 83 -15.89 6.82 1.47
CA PHE A 83 -17.10 6.01 1.38
C PHE A 83 -17.27 5.30 0.04
N PHE A 84 -17.51 3.99 0.10
CA PHE A 84 -17.80 3.15 -1.08
C PHE A 84 -19.06 2.32 -0.86
N ASP A 85 -20.03 2.45 -1.77
CA ASP A 85 -21.21 1.58 -1.79
C ASP A 85 -20.92 0.28 -2.57
N ARG A 86 -20.14 -0.62 -1.96
CA ARG A 86 -19.61 -1.86 -2.57
C ARG A 86 -19.61 -3.01 -1.55
N ASP A 87 -19.39 -4.23 -2.03
CA ASP A 87 -19.35 -5.42 -1.17
C ASP A 87 -18.14 -5.39 -0.20
N PRO A 88 -18.37 -5.35 1.13
CA PRO A 88 -17.29 -5.27 2.11
C PRO A 88 -16.52 -6.59 2.29
N ASP A 89 -17.11 -7.74 1.97
CA ASP A 89 -16.42 -9.03 2.04
C ASP A 89 -15.40 -9.17 0.91
N MET A 90 -15.75 -8.67 -0.29
CA MET A 90 -14.83 -8.57 -1.41
C MET A 90 -13.74 -7.52 -1.19
N PHE A 91 -14.08 -6.38 -0.58
CA PHE A 91 -13.09 -5.33 -0.31
C PHE A 91 -11.92 -5.81 0.54
N ARG A 92 -12.15 -6.75 1.48
CA ARG A 92 -11.06 -7.35 2.26
C ARG A 92 -9.97 -7.97 1.38
N HIS A 93 -10.34 -8.59 0.26
CA HIS A 93 -9.39 -9.18 -0.68
C HIS A 93 -8.61 -8.11 -1.45
N VAL A 94 -9.28 -7.01 -1.82
CA VAL A 94 -8.67 -5.83 -2.42
C VAL A 94 -7.64 -5.22 -1.46
N LEU A 95 -8.00 -4.98 -0.20
CA LEU A 95 -7.08 -4.40 0.78
C LEU A 95 -5.88 -5.33 1.06
N ASN A 96 -6.12 -6.65 1.11
CA ASN A 96 -5.05 -7.62 1.28
C ASN A 96 -4.06 -7.62 0.10
N PHE A 97 -4.53 -7.36 -1.13
CA PHE A 97 -3.64 -7.19 -2.27
C PHE A 97 -2.62 -6.05 -2.05
N TYR A 98 -3.03 -4.90 -1.50
CA TYR A 98 -2.07 -3.82 -1.19
C TYR A 98 -1.05 -4.21 -0.10
N ARG A 99 -1.45 -5.05 0.86
CA ARG A 99 -0.58 -5.51 1.95
C ARG A 99 0.44 -6.55 1.49
N THR A 100 -0.03 -7.60 0.82
CA THR A 100 0.79 -8.77 0.44
C THR A 100 1.38 -8.67 -0.97
N GLY A 101 0.80 -7.83 -1.83
CA GLY A 101 1.08 -7.76 -3.26
C GLY A 101 0.54 -8.94 -4.08
N ARG A 102 -0.32 -9.79 -3.48
CA ARG A 102 -0.93 -10.95 -4.15
C ARG A 102 -2.44 -10.88 -4.07
N LEU A 103 -3.10 -11.05 -5.21
CA LEU A 103 -4.56 -11.09 -5.28
C LEU A 103 -5.05 -12.49 -4.92
N HIS A 104 -5.72 -12.61 -3.79
CA HIS A 104 -6.30 -13.87 -3.33
C HIS A 104 -7.80 -13.89 -3.66
N CYS A 105 -8.19 -14.62 -4.70
CA CYS A 105 -9.60 -14.84 -5.00
C CYS A 105 -10.22 -15.77 -3.94
N PRO A 106 -11.39 -15.43 -3.38
CA PRO A 106 -12.10 -16.33 -2.48
C PRO A 106 -12.42 -17.63 -3.23
N ARG A 107 -12.06 -18.77 -2.64
CA ARG A 107 -12.51 -20.06 -3.18
C ARG A 107 -14.04 -20.12 -3.03
N PRO A 108 -14.77 -20.49 -4.09
CA PRO A 108 -16.19 -20.81 -3.96
C PRO A 108 -16.35 -21.83 -2.84
N ARG A 109 -17.22 -21.55 -1.87
CA ARG A 109 -17.54 -22.53 -0.84
C ARG A 109 -18.17 -23.73 -1.57
N GLU A 110 -17.57 -24.90 -1.43
CA GLU A 110 -18.16 -26.12 -1.99
C GLU A 110 -19.60 -26.23 -1.47
N PRO A 111 -20.56 -26.55 -2.36
CA PRO A 111 -21.92 -26.73 -1.94
C PRO A 111 -21.98 -27.87 -0.91
N THR A 112 -22.47 -27.57 0.30
CA THR A 112 -22.54 -28.53 1.41
C THR A 112 -23.47 -29.71 1.16
N TRP A 113 -24.21 -29.71 0.04
CA TRP A 113 -25.08 -30.81 -0.37
C TRP A 113 -24.33 -32.00 -1.02
N ILE A 114 -23.04 -31.87 -1.32
CA ILE A 114 -22.25 -32.96 -1.95
C ILE A 114 -21.88 -34.07 -0.94
N ASN A 115 -22.07 -33.85 0.37
CA ASN A 115 -21.77 -34.84 1.42
C ASN A 115 -23.01 -35.48 2.06
N LEU A 116 -24.17 -35.46 1.39
CA LEU A 116 -25.44 -36.01 1.90
C LEU A 116 -25.93 -37.28 1.17
N TYR A 117 -25.06 -38.00 0.46
CA TYR A 117 -25.36 -39.33 -0.10
C TYR A 117 -24.25 -40.33 0.20
#